data_AF-A0A2D6TAF0-F1
#
_entry.id   AF-A0A2D6TAF0-F1
#
_cell.length_a   1.000
_cell.length_b   1.000
_cell.length_c   1.000
_cell.angle_alpha   90.00
_cell.angle_beta   90.00
_cell.angle_gamma   90.00
#
_symmetry.space_group_name_H-M   'P 1'
#
loop_
_entity.id
_entity.type
_entity.pdbx_description
1 polymer ?
#
loop_
_entity_poly.entity_id
_entity_poly.type
_entity_poly.pdbx_seq_one_letter_code
_entity_poly.pdbx_strand_id
1 'polypeptide(L)'
;MMVRGTRYSEPAALDIAEAAILSKGFEATSIEEIVEEAEITKSGFFYHFKDKNVLAMALLRRYIDREEALFDSLFSRAAELHEDPLHAFLIGLKLFAEMMGDLPSVHPGCLIAVYCYNERLYQNEIRSLSQESALAWRARFQEILEEIAAKYPPKDDVDIVALADMVSSTFEGGIAMSKILRDRQVLPDQVLLLRSYVKLLFVG
;
A
#
# COMPACT_ATOMS: atom_id res chain seq x y z
N MET A 1 -24.59 -6.13 -40.51
CA MET A 1 -23.14 -6.32 -40.30
C MET A 1 -22.66 -5.14 -39.45
N MET A 2 -22.68 -5.30 -38.13
CA MET A 2 -22.28 -4.27 -37.16
C MET A 2 -21.17 -4.86 -36.29
N VAL A 3 -20.01 -4.22 -36.34
CA VAL A 3 -18.86 -4.50 -35.49
C VAL A 3 -19.22 -4.09 -34.06
N ARG A 4 -19.38 -5.07 -33.16
CA ARG A 4 -19.47 -4.82 -31.71
C ARG A 4 -18.04 -4.85 -31.15
N GLY A 5 -17.40 -3.69 -31.12
CA GLY A 5 -16.25 -3.44 -30.27
C GLY A 5 -16.75 -3.08 -28.87
N THR A 6 -16.76 -4.04 -27.95
CA THR A 6 -16.83 -3.77 -26.52
C THR A 6 -15.40 -3.62 -25.98
N ARG A 7 -15.20 -2.60 -25.13
CA ARG A 7 -13.93 -2.26 -24.49
C ARG A 7 -13.47 -3.41 -23.60
N TYR A 8 -12.39 -4.09 -23.97
CA TYR A 8 -11.65 -4.96 -23.05
C TYR A 8 -10.24 -4.39 -22.96
N SER A 9 -9.99 -3.67 -21.88
CA SER A 9 -8.92 -2.68 -21.77
C SER A 9 -7.87 -3.10 -20.75
N GLU A 10 -6.63 -2.67 -20.95
CA GLU A 10 -5.49 -2.76 -20.03
C GLU A 10 -5.84 -2.72 -18.51
N PRO A 11 -6.74 -1.82 -18.03
CA PRO A 11 -7.22 -1.83 -16.64
C PRO A 11 -7.77 -3.18 -16.13
N ALA A 12 -8.56 -3.91 -16.92
CA ALA A 12 -9.21 -5.14 -16.48
C ALA A 12 -8.18 -6.27 -16.27
N ALA A 13 -7.21 -6.38 -17.18
CA ALA A 13 -6.12 -7.33 -17.04
C ALA A 13 -5.25 -7.04 -15.81
N LEU A 14 -5.04 -5.76 -15.48
CA LEU A 14 -4.32 -5.37 -14.27
C LEU A 14 -5.11 -5.72 -13.00
N ASP A 15 -6.42 -5.47 -12.94
CA ASP A 15 -7.24 -5.81 -11.76
C ASP A 15 -7.24 -7.32 -11.46
N ILE A 16 -7.40 -8.13 -12.50
CA ILE A 16 -7.38 -9.59 -12.40
C ILE A 16 -6.00 -10.09 -11.97
N ALA A 17 -4.94 -9.57 -12.60
CA ALA A 17 -3.58 -9.96 -12.27
C ALA A 17 -3.22 -9.59 -10.83
N GLU A 18 -3.61 -8.39 -10.37
CA GLU A 18 -3.39 -7.96 -8.99
C GLU A 18 -4.06 -8.89 -7.98
N ALA A 19 -5.34 -9.20 -8.19
CA ALA A 19 -6.08 -10.10 -7.32
C ALA A 19 -5.46 -11.50 -7.27
N ALA A 20 -5.06 -12.05 -8.43
CA ALA A 20 -4.40 -13.34 -8.52
C ALA A 20 -3.04 -13.34 -7.80
N ILE A 21 -2.21 -12.31 -8.03
CA ILE A 21 -0.88 -12.18 -7.41
C ILE A 21 -0.98 -12.04 -5.89
N LEU A 22 -1.91 -11.23 -5.38
CA LEU A 22 -2.13 -11.08 -3.93
C LEU A 22 -2.67 -12.36 -3.27
N SER A 23 -3.41 -13.18 -4.03
CA SER A 23 -4.02 -14.42 -3.54
C SER A 23 -3.05 -15.61 -3.53
N LYS A 24 -2.32 -15.85 -4.62
CA LYS A 24 -1.50 -17.07 -4.80
C LYS A 24 -0.05 -16.80 -5.18
N GLY A 25 0.35 -15.54 -5.25
CA GLY A 25 1.71 -15.13 -5.61
C GLY A 25 1.92 -15.02 -7.11
N PHE A 26 3.05 -14.39 -7.45
CA PHE A 26 3.35 -14.09 -8.84
C PHE A 26 3.61 -15.33 -9.67
N GLU A 27 4.48 -16.26 -9.26
CA GLU A 27 4.79 -17.46 -10.05
C GLU A 27 3.56 -18.27 -10.43
N ALA A 28 2.66 -18.47 -9.47
CA ALA A 28 1.44 -19.27 -9.62
C ALA A 28 0.36 -18.60 -10.50
N THR A 29 0.57 -17.35 -10.91
CA THR A 29 -0.36 -16.58 -11.76
C THR A 29 0.06 -16.69 -13.23
N SER A 30 -0.64 -17.48 -14.04
CA SER A 30 -0.32 -17.64 -15.48
C SER A 30 -0.79 -16.46 -16.33
N ILE A 31 -0.29 -16.32 -17.57
CA ILE A 31 -0.86 -15.33 -18.52
C ILE A 31 -2.20 -15.85 -19.05
N GLU A 32 -2.29 -17.16 -19.25
CA GLU A 32 -3.47 -17.85 -19.75
C GLU A 32 -4.70 -17.61 -18.86
N GLU A 33 -4.56 -17.74 -17.54
CA GLU A 33 -5.66 -17.44 -16.63
C GLU A 33 -6.09 -15.96 -16.66
N ILE A 34 -5.14 -15.02 -16.80
CA ILE A 34 -5.44 -13.60 -16.85
C ILE A 34 -6.21 -13.29 -18.14
N VAL A 35 -5.79 -13.89 -19.25
CA VAL A 35 -6.42 -13.74 -20.56
C VAL A 35 -7.84 -14.30 -20.55
N GLU A 36 -8.02 -15.48 -19.96
CA GLU A 36 -9.32 -16.15 -19.82
C GLU A 36 -10.29 -15.33 -18.96
N GLU A 37 -9.86 -14.94 -17.76
CA GLU A 37 -10.70 -14.18 -16.82
C GLU A 37 -10.98 -12.75 -17.32
N ALA A 38 -10.03 -12.12 -18.01
CA ALA A 38 -10.22 -10.78 -18.57
C ALA A 38 -11.04 -10.77 -19.87
N GLU A 39 -11.44 -11.95 -20.37
CA GLU A 39 -12.14 -12.14 -21.63
C GLU A 39 -11.41 -11.47 -22.83
N ILE A 40 -10.08 -11.48 -22.81
CA ILE A 40 -9.25 -10.94 -23.89
C ILE A 40 -8.62 -12.06 -24.72
N THR A 41 -8.07 -11.71 -25.88
CA THR A 41 -7.22 -12.64 -26.63
C THR A 41 -5.79 -12.56 -26.10
N LYS A 42 -5.03 -13.66 -26.25
CA LYS A 42 -3.59 -13.67 -25.95
C LYS A 42 -2.83 -12.59 -26.73
N SER A 43 -3.21 -12.34 -27.99
CA SER A 43 -2.67 -11.23 -28.79
C SER A 43 -3.02 -9.85 -28.22
N GLY A 44 -4.23 -9.68 -27.70
CA GLY A 44 -4.66 -8.46 -27.01
C GLY A 44 -3.89 -8.21 -25.71
N PHE A 45 -3.60 -9.26 -24.94
CA PHE A 45 -2.72 -9.15 -23.76
C PHE A 45 -1.32 -8.68 -24.18
N PHE A 46 -0.69 -9.34 -25.15
CA PHE A 46 0.66 -9.00 -25.60
C PHE A 46 0.78 -7.65 -26.31
N TYR A 47 -0.33 -7.06 -26.76
CA TYR A 47 -0.37 -5.69 -27.23
C TYR A 47 -0.05 -4.69 -26.11
N HIS A 48 -0.51 -4.94 -24.87
CA HIS A 48 -0.28 -4.10 -23.70
C HIS A 48 0.96 -4.52 -22.90
N PHE A 49 1.11 -5.83 -22.68
CA PHE A 49 2.14 -6.39 -21.81
C PHE A 49 2.98 -7.40 -22.59
N LYS A 50 4.19 -6.97 -23.00
CA LYS A 50 5.12 -7.83 -23.76
C LYS A 50 5.41 -9.16 -23.04
N ASP A 51 5.48 -9.12 -21.72
CA ASP A 51 5.68 -10.27 -20.86
C ASP A 51 5.14 -10.00 -19.44
N LYS A 52 5.25 -11.00 -18.57
CA LYS A 52 4.78 -10.95 -17.19
C LYS A 52 5.56 -9.96 -16.31
N ASN A 53 6.80 -9.61 -16.66
CA ASN A 53 7.58 -8.61 -15.93
C ASN A 53 7.08 -7.19 -16.24
N VAL A 54 6.74 -6.92 -17.51
CA VAL A 54 6.10 -5.65 -17.90
C VAL A 54 4.76 -5.48 -17.18
N LEU A 55 3.96 -6.55 -17.08
CA LEU A 55 2.74 -6.57 -16.26
C LEU A 55 3.04 -6.28 -14.78
N ALA A 56 4.03 -6.95 -14.18
CA ALA A 56 4.40 -6.75 -12.78
C ALA A 56 4.82 -5.30 -12.48
N MET A 57 5.61 -4.71 -13.37
CA MET A 57 6.03 -3.30 -13.27
C MET A 57 4.84 -2.34 -13.37
N ALA A 58 3.92 -2.58 -14.31
CA ALA A 58 2.72 -1.77 -14.44
C ALA A 58 1.83 -1.86 -13.19
N LEU A 59 1.68 -3.07 -12.64
CA LEU A 59 0.96 -3.30 -11.38
C LEU A 59 1.62 -2.61 -10.20
N LEU A 60 2.94 -2.71 -10.06
CA LEU A 60 3.66 -2.08 -8.95
C LEU A 60 3.50 -0.56 -8.99
N ARG A 61 3.68 0.07 -10.15
CA ARG A 61 3.46 1.52 -10.32
C ARG A 61 2.05 1.92 -9.96
N ARG A 62 1.05 1.25 -10.54
CA ARG A 62 -0.36 1.49 -10.25
C ARG A 62 -0.70 1.30 -8.77
N TYR A 63 -0.07 0.34 -8.10
CA TYR A 63 -0.22 0.13 -6.67
C TYR A 63 0.36 1.29 -5.87
N ILE A 64 1.60 1.68 -6.16
CA ILE A 64 2.27 2.83 -5.51
C ILE A 64 1.45 4.11 -5.70
N ASP A 65 1.02 4.42 -6.92
CA ASP A 65 0.23 5.63 -7.23
C ASP A 65 -1.09 5.66 -6.44
N ARG A 66 -1.75 4.50 -6.27
CA ARG A 66 -2.99 4.41 -5.49
C ARG A 66 -2.76 4.57 -3.99
N GLU A 67 -1.70 3.98 -3.45
CA GLU A 67 -1.33 4.13 -2.05
C GLU A 67 -0.96 5.58 -1.75
N GLU A 68 -0.13 6.22 -2.59
CA GLU A 68 0.22 7.63 -2.46
C GLU A 68 -1.03 8.52 -2.45
N ALA A 69 -1.92 8.36 -3.43
CA ALA A 69 -3.16 9.13 -3.49
C ALA A 69 -4.08 8.91 -2.27
N LEU A 70 -4.16 7.66 -1.77
CA LEU A 70 -4.95 7.30 -0.60
C LEU A 70 -4.42 8.02 0.65
N PHE A 71 -3.12 7.97 0.90
CA PHE A 71 -2.53 8.61 2.07
C PHE A 71 -2.47 10.13 1.95
N ASP A 72 -2.24 10.67 0.75
CA ASP A 72 -2.40 12.10 0.47
C ASP A 72 -3.80 12.57 0.86
N SER A 73 -4.84 11.85 0.41
CA SER A 73 -6.22 12.18 0.74
C SER A 73 -6.49 12.13 2.24
N LEU A 74 -6.04 11.07 2.93
CA LEU A 74 -6.24 10.90 4.37
C LEU A 74 -5.56 11.99 5.20
N PHE A 75 -4.28 12.26 4.95
CA PHE A 75 -3.51 13.23 5.73
C PHE A 75 -3.85 14.68 5.35
N SER A 76 -4.20 14.96 4.09
CA SER A 76 -4.76 16.27 3.73
C SER A 76 -6.07 16.53 4.45
N ARG A 77 -6.97 15.53 4.48
CA ARG A 77 -8.23 15.64 5.22
C ARG A 77 -8.00 15.84 6.72
N ALA A 78 -7.01 15.17 7.29
CA ALA A 78 -6.69 15.33 8.69
C ALA A 78 -6.12 16.72 9.01
N ALA A 79 -5.30 17.29 8.12
CA ALA A 79 -4.79 18.66 8.22
C ALA A 79 -5.89 19.72 8.09
N GLU A 80 -6.93 19.48 7.26
CA GLU A 80 -8.12 20.34 7.22
C GLU A 80 -8.93 20.32 8.52
N LEU A 81 -8.90 19.20 9.25
CA LEU A 81 -9.67 19.03 10.48
C LEU A 81 -8.99 19.67 11.70
N HIS A 82 -7.67 19.87 11.65
CA HIS A 82 -6.93 20.47 12.77
C HIS A 82 -5.58 21.06 12.33
N GLU A 83 -5.29 22.30 12.70
CA GLU A 83 -4.05 23.01 12.31
C GLU A 83 -2.80 22.52 13.07
N ASP A 84 -2.98 21.95 14.26
CA ASP A 84 -1.87 21.37 15.01
C ASP A 84 -1.36 20.06 14.39
N PRO A 85 -0.04 19.94 14.08
CA PRO A 85 0.49 18.79 13.33
C PRO A 85 0.38 17.47 14.10
N LEU A 86 0.48 17.48 15.43
CA LEU A 86 0.31 16.25 16.22
C LEU A 86 -1.14 15.79 16.15
N HIS A 87 -2.09 16.70 16.38
CA HIS A 87 -3.50 16.35 16.30
C HIS A 87 -3.92 15.92 14.90
N ALA A 88 -3.44 16.60 13.84
CA ALA A 88 -3.66 16.21 12.46
C ALA A 88 -3.15 14.80 12.19
N PHE A 89 -1.91 14.48 12.56
CA PHE A 89 -1.36 13.13 12.37
C PHE A 89 -2.14 12.06 13.14
N LEU A 90 -2.53 12.32 14.39
CA LEU A 90 -3.36 11.42 15.18
C LEU A 90 -4.77 11.22 14.58
N ILE A 91 -5.33 12.23 13.92
CA ILE A 91 -6.59 12.12 13.17
C ILE A 91 -6.37 11.26 11.92
N GLY A 92 -5.30 11.50 11.16
CA GLY A 92 -4.96 10.72 9.97
C GLY A 92 -4.82 9.22 10.28
N LEU A 93 -4.12 8.86 11.35
CA LEU A 93 -4.03 7.46 11.81
C LEU A 93 -5.40 6.88 12.19
N LYS A 94 -6.28 7.68 12.81
CA LYS A 94 -7.64 7.22 13.17
C LYS A 94 -8.50 7.00 11.93
N LEU A 95 -8.45 7.91 10.95
CA LEU A 95 -9.16 7.77 9.67
C LEU A 95 -8.66 6.55 8.89
N PHE A 96 -7.34 6.32 8.85
CA PHE A 96 -6.76 5.13 8.25
C PHE A 96 -7.26 3.84 8.94
N ALA A 97 -7.26 3.81 10.28
CA ALA A 97 -7.76 2.65 11.03
C ALA A 97 -9.25 2.37 10.76
N GLU A 98 -10.09 3.42 10.67
CA GLU A 98 -11.51 3.28 10.34
C GLU A 98 -11.71 2.75 8.92
N MET A 99 -11.00 3.31 7.95
CA MET A 99 -11.04 2.86 6.56
C MET A 99 -10.62 1.39 6.41
N MET A 100 -9.55 0.98 7.09
CA MET A 100 -9.11 -0.43 7.14
C MET A 100 -10.14 -1.31 7.86
N GLY A 101 -10.76 -0.78 8.91
CA GLY A 101 -11.82 -1.45 9.67
C GLY A 101 -13.08 -1.66 8.86
N ASP A 102 -13.42 -0.76 7.93
CA ASP A 102 -14.64 -0.83 7.12
C ASP A 102 -14.51 -1.70 5.86
N LEU A 103 -13.33 -2.29 5.62
CA LEU A 103 -13.16 -3.26 4.54
C LEU A 103 -14.14 -4.45 4.70
N PRO A 104 -14.79 -4.89 3.61
CA PRO A 104 -15.76 -6.00 3.66
C PRO A 104 -15.11 -7.35 3.98
N SER A 105 -13.79 -7.45 3.79
CA SER A 105 -12.97 -8.63 4.04
C SER A 105 -11.64 -8.22 4.67
N VAL A 106 -10.82 -9.20 5.05
CA VAL A 106 -9.42 -8.94 5.40
C VAL A 106 -8.71 -8.18 4.28
N HIS A 107 -7.75 -7.33 4.64
CA HIS A 107 -6.93 -6.59 3.69
C HIS A 107 -6.31 -7.57 2.65
N PRO A 108 -6.40 -7.30 1.34
CA PRO A 108 -6.00 -8.26 0.31
C PRO A 108 -4.49 -8.56 0.33
N GLY A 109 -3.70 -7.65 0.89
CA GLY A 109 -2.25 -7.76 1.07
C GLY A 109 -1.55 -6.52 0.54
N CYS A 110 -0.25 -6.42 0.77
CA CYS A 110 0.59 -5.39 0.16
C CYS A 110 1.35 -5.97 -1.03
N LEU A 111 1.24 -5.33 -2.19
CA LEU A 111 1.91 -5.79 -3.40
C LEU A 111 3.44 -5.63 -3.31
N ILE A 112 3.91 -4.57 -2.65
CA ILE A 112 5.35 -4.36 -2.38
C ILE A 112 5.91 -5.51 -1.53
N ALA A 113 5.18 -5.92 -0.49
CA ALA A 113 5.57 -7.06 0.34
C ALA A 113 5.62 -8.37 -0.46
N VAL A 114 4.60 -8.64 -1.30
CA VAL A 114 4.60 -9.82 -2.18
C VAL A 114 5.83 -9.82 -3.10
N TYR A 115 6.18 -8.68 -3.69
CA TYR A 115 7.35 -8.58 -4.55
C TYR A 115 8.67 -8.71 -3.80
N CYS A 116 8.77 -8.18 -2.57
CA CYS A 116 9.95 -8.33 -1.71
C CYS A 116 10.28 -9.82 -1.48
N TYR A 117 9.29 -10.64 -1.12
CA TYR A 117 9.52 -12.07 -0.90
C TYR A 117 9.76 -12.89 -2.17
N ASN A 118 9.50 -12.30 -3.34
CA ASN A 118 9.67 -12.92 -4.65
C ASN A 118 10.82 -12.26 -5.45
N GLU A 119 11.70 -11.48 -4.80
CA GLU A 119 12.72 -10.63 -5.43
C GLU A 119 13.62 -11.36 -6.44
N ARG A 120 13.90 -12.65 -6.22
CA ARG A 120 14.76 -13.47 -7.10
C ARG A 120 14.16 -13.70 -8.49
N LEU A 121 12.87 -13.46 -8.63
CA LEU A 121 12.10 -13.69 -9.85
C LEU A 121 11.99 -12.43 -10.70
N TYR A 122 12.44 -11.31 -10.16
CA TYR A 122 12.30 -10.01 -10.79
C TYR A 122 13.64 -9.46 -11.26
N GLN A 123 13.55 -8.60 -12.27
CA GLN A 123 14.68 -7.82 -12.73
C GLN A 123 15.01 -6.72 -11.71
N ASN A 124 16.20 -6.13 -11.83
CA ASN A 124 16.70 -5.09 -10.92
C ASN A 124 15.74 -3.90 -10.78
N GLU A 125 14.93 -3.63 -11.80
CA GLU A 125 14.00 -2.52 -11.89
C GLU A 125 12.84 -2.60 -10.87
N ILE A 126 12.29 -3.79 -10.60
CA ILE A 126 11.22 -3.98 -9.58
C ILE A 126 11.79 -3.75 -8.18
N ARG A 127 13.02 -4.20 -7.96
CA ARG A 127 13.73 -3.98 -6.70
C ARG A 127 13.98 -2.50 -6.47
N SER A 128 14.50 -1.79 -7.47
CA SER A 128 14.71 -0.34 -7.39
C SER A 128 13.40 0.39 -7.11
N LEU A 129 12.31 0.07 -7.81
CA LEU A 129 11.02 0.71 -7.61
C LEU A 129 10.44 0.45 -6.20
N SER A 130 10.59 -0.77 -5.70
CA SER A 130 10.16 -1.11 -4.33
C SER A 130 10.97 -0.35 -3.28
N GLN A 131 12.28 -0.20 -3.49
CA GLN A 131 13.15 0.59 -2.62
C GLN A 131 12.80 2.08 -2.66
N GLU A 132 12.59 2.64 -3.85
CA GLU A 132 12.17 4.03 -4.03
C GLU A 132 10.85 4.30 -3.29
N SER A 133 9.86 3.42 -3.43
CA SER A 133 8.60 3.55 -2.70
C SER A 133 8.79 3.49 -1.18
N ALA A 134 9.57 2.55 -0.67
CA ALA A 134 9.84 2.45 0.77
C ALA A 134 10.54 3.71 1.33
N LEU A 135 11.47 4.29 0.57
CA LEU A 135 12.15 5.53 0.94
C LEU A 135 11.22 6.75 0.86
N ALA A 136 10.31 6.79 -0.12
CA ALA A 136 9.29 7.83 -0.21
C ALA A 136 8.34 7.80 1.01
N TRP A 137 7.92 6.60 1.45
CA TRP A 137 7.14 6.43 2.68
C TRP A 137 7.87 6.93 3.91
N ARG A 138 9.16 6.58 4.05
CA ARG A 138 10.00 7.08 5.14
C ARG A 138 10.04 8.61 5.13
N ALA A 139 10.35 9.21 3.99
CA ALA A 139 10.47 10.66 3.87
C ALA A 139 9.16 11.37 4.28
N ARG A 140 8.02 10.87 3.81
CA ARG A 140 6.68 11.38 4.16
C ARG A 140 6.45 11.38 5.68
N PHE A 141 6.64 10.23 6.33
CA PHE A 141 6.37 10.14 7.77
C PHE A 141 7.41 10.88 8.60
N GLN A 142 8.68 10.90 8.15
CA GLN A 142 9.74 11.67 8.78
C GLN A 142 9.40 13.15 8.79
N GLU A 143 8.98 13.72 7.65
CA GLU A 143 8.61 15.14 7.55
C GLU A 143 7.50 15.51 8.55
N ILE A 144 6.42 14.71 8.60
CA ILE A 144 5.32 14.93 9.55
C ILE A 144 5.80 14.85 11.01
N LEU A 145 6.65 13.87 11.34
CA LEU A 145 7.16 13.68 12.69
C LEU A 145 8.16 14.77 13.11
N GLU A 146 8.96 15.28 12.18
CA GLU A 146 9.86 16.41 12.41
C GLU A 146 9.07 17.70 12.69
N GLU A 147 7.98 17.97 11.95
CA GLU A 147 7.07 19.08 12.22
C GLU A 147 6.44 18.99 13.62
N ILE A 148 6.03 17.78 14.01
CA ILE A 148 5.52 17.52 15.37
C ILE A 148 6.63 17.78 16.40
N ALA A 149 7.82 17.24 16.20
CA ALA A 149 8.95 17.34 17.13
C ALA A 149 9.41 18.79 17.33
N ALA A 150 9.30 19.63 16.31
CA ALA A 150 9.62 21.05 16.39
C ALA A 150 8.72 21.82 17.36
N LYS A 151 7.45 21.39 17.54
CA LYS A 151 6.48 21.99 18.46
C LYS A 151 6.39 21.24 19.80
N TYR A 152 6.55 19.93 19.75
CA TYR A 152 6.45 19.01 20.87
C TYR A 152 7.73 18.18 20.92
N PRO A 153 8.75 18.58 21.69
CA PRO A 153 9.94 17.74 21.86
C PRO A 153 9.54 16.35 22.38
N PRO A 154 10.08 15.25 21.82
CA PRO A 154 9.75 13.90 22.27
C PRO A 154 10.19 13.71 23.72
N LYS A 155 9.40 12.95 24.49
CA LYS A 155 9.63 12.65 25.91
C LYS A 155 10.61 11.51 26.14
N ASP A 156 11.02 10.84 25.08
CA ASP A 156 12.03 9.79 25.07
C ASP A 156 13.03 10.06 23.94
N ASP A 157 14.23 9.51 24.06
CA ASP A 157 15.28 9.62 23.05
C ASP A 157 14.98 8.65 21.90
N VAL A 158 14.31 9.17 20.87
CA VAL A 158 13.91 8.41 19.67
C VAL A 158 14.57 8.97 18.42
N ASP A 159 15.04 8.07 17.56
CA ASP A 159 15.41 8.41 16.20
C ASP A 159 14.13 8.59 15.36
N ILE A 160 13.89 9.82 14.88
CA ILE A 160 12.71 10.16 14.08
C ILE A 160 12.66 9.37 12.77
N VAL A 161 13.82 9.04 12.18
CA VAL A 161 13.89 8.22 10.97
C VAL A 161 13.42 6.79 11.26
N ALA A 162 13.89 6.22 12.37
CA ALA A 162 13.43 4.89 12.81
C ALA A 162 11.94 4.90 13.20
N LEU A 163 11.45 5.99 13.78
CA LEU A 163 10.03 6.17 14.09
C LEU A 163 9.18 6.25 12.81
N ALA A 164 9.66 6.91 11.76
CA ALA A 164 9.01 6.93 10.45
C ALA A 164 8.94 5.51 9.84
N ASP A 165 10.05 4.76 9.89
CA ASP A 165 10.07 3.35 9.46
C ASP A 165 9.11 2.47 10.28
N MET A 166 8.92 2.77 11.57
CA MET A 166 8.00 2.05 12.45
C MET A 166 6.54 2.19 12.00
N VAL A 167 6.13 3.31 11.41
CA VAL A 167 4.78 3.50 10.88
C VAL A 167 4.50 2.47 9.78
N SER A 168 5.35 2.42 8.76
CA SER A 168 5.24 1.45 7.66
C SER A 168 5.36 0.01 8.16
N SER A 169 6.29 -0.26 9.08
CA SER A 169 6.47 -1.60 9.66
C SER A 169 5.22 -2.08 10.40
N THR A 170 4.54 -1.17 11.10
CA THR A 170 3.29 -1.46 11.81
C THR A 170 2.16 -1.79 10.83
N PHE A 171 2.06 -1.05 9.73
CA PHE A 171 1.02 -1.29 8.72
C PHE A 171 1.24 -2.63 8.02
N GLU A 172 2.47 -2.89 7.54
CA GLU A 172 2.82 -4.15 6.87
C GLU A 172 2.66 -5.36 7.81
N GLY A 173 3.13 -5.24 9.05
CA GLY A 173 2.94 -6.27 10.07
C GLY A 173 1.45 -6.51 10.37
N GLY A 174 0.65 -5.45 10.48
CA GLY A 174 -0.79 -5.52 10.68
C GLY A 174 -1.51 -6.21 9.51
N ILE A 175 -1.16 -5.89 8.26
CA ILE A 175 -1.70 -6.53 7.06
C ILE A 175 -1.36 -8.02 7.05
N ALA A 176 -0.09 -8.38 7.28
CA ALA A 176 0.35 -9.77 7.30
C ALA A 176 -0.36 -10.58 8.39
N MET A 177 -0.42 -10.04 9.61
CA MET A 177 -1.08 -10.71 10.74
C MET A 177 -2.58 -10.82 10.55
N SER A 178 -3.24 -9.82 9.95
CA SER A 178 -4.67 -9.88 9.61
C SER A 178 -4.98 -11.07 8.68
N LYS A 179 -4.11 -11.34 7.70
CA LYS A 179 -4.24 -12.49 6.79
C LYS A 179 -3.98 -13.82 7.50
N ILE A 180 -2.94 -13.91 8.34
CA ILE A 180 -2.59 -15.12 9.08
C ILE A 180 -3.71 -15.52 10.05
N LEU A 181 -4.19 -14.54 10.82
CA LEU A 181 -5.22 -14.74 11.84
C LEU A 181 -6.64 -14.78 11.27
N ARG A 182 -6.81 -14.40 10.00
CA ARG A 182 -8.10 -14.24 9.32
C ARG A 182 -9.03 -13.28 10.06
N ASP A 183 -8.45 -12.22 10.59
CA ASP A 183 -9.13 -11.21 11.37
C ASP A 183 -8.85 -9.82 10.80
N ARG A 184 -9.93 -9.16 10.33
CA ARG A 184 -9.86 -7.83 9.72
C ARG A 184 -9.60 -6.71 10.74
N GLN A 185 -9.75 -6.96 12.04
CA GLN A 185 -9.56 -5.94 13.07
C GLN A 185 -8.10 -5.78 13.51
N VAL A 186 -7.24 -6.77 13.20
CA VAL A 186 -5.83 -6.76 13.63
C VAL A 186 -5.10 -5.51 13.15
N LEU A 187 -5.20 -5.15 11.86
CA LEU A 187 -4.56 -3.93 11.33
C LEU A 187 -5.11 -2.63 12.00
N PRO A 188 -6.43 -2.36 12.02
CA PRO A 188 -6.99 -1.22 12.73
C PRO A 188 -6.50 -1.10 14.18
N ASP A 189 -6.46 -2.21 14.92
CA ASP A 189 -6.02 -2.23 16.31
C ASP A 189 -4.55 -1.83 16.44
N GLN A 190 -3.67 -2.34 15.56
CA GLN A 190 -2.25 -1.93 15.54
C GLN A 190 -2.08 -0.44 15.21
N VAL A 191 -2.86 0.09 14.27
CA VAL A 191 -2.84 1.52 13.93
C VAL A 191 -3.26 2.38 15.13
N LEU A 192 -4.28 1.96 15.90
CA LEU A 192 -4.74 2.69 17.08
C LEU A 192 -3.74 2.61 18.25
N LEU A 193 -2.98 1.51 18.37
CA LEU A 193 -1.86 1.40 19.30
C LEU A 193 -0.70 2.31 18.90
N LEU A 194 -0.32 2.34 17.62
CA LEU A 194 0.67 3.29 17.07
C LEU A 194 0.25 4.74 17.37
N ARG A 195 -1.02 5.07 17.13
CA ARG A 195 -1.59 6.39 17.45
C ARG A 195 -1.44 6.71 18.94
N SER A 196 -1.71 5.75 19.82
CA SER A 196 -1.56 5.94 21.27
C SER A 196 -0.10 6.14 21.67
N TYR A 197 0.82 5.38 21.07
CA TYR A 197 2.25 5.53 21.28
C TYR A 197 2.74 6.92 20.88
N VAL A 198 2.40 7.39 19.68
CA VAL A 198 2.80 8.73 19.19
C VAL A 198 2.27 9.84 20.12
N LYS A 199 1.01 9.73 20.56
CA LYS A 199 0.45 10.66 21.55
C LYS A 199 1.26 10.67 22.84
N LEU A 200 1.60 9.50 23.39
CA LEU A 200 2.37 9.40 24.62
C LEU A 200 3.77 9.99 24.47
N LEU A 201 4.44 9.70 23.37
CA LEU A 201 5.77 10.19 23.06
C LEU A 201 5.86 11.72 23.06
N PHE A 202 4.86 12.42 22.51
CA PHE A 202 4.93 13.87 22.32
C PHE A 202 4.20 14.70 23.38
N VAL A 203 3.15 14.16 24.02
CA VAL A 203 2.35 14.91 25.01
C VAL A 203 1.99 14.12 26.27
N GLY A 204 2.30 12.82 26.34
CA GLY A 204 1.89 11.90 27.41
C GLY A 204 2.54 12.07 28.76
#